data_AF-A0AAE0BM59-F1
#
_entry.id   AF-A0AAE0BM59-F1
#
_cell.length_a   1.000
_cell.length_b   1.000
_cell.length_c   1.000
_cell.angle_alpha   90.00
_cell.angle_beta   90.00
_cell.angle_gamma   90.00
#
_symmetry.space_group_name_H-M   'P 1'
#
loop_
_entity.id
_entity.type
_entity.pdbx_description
1 polymer ?
#
loop_
_entity_poly.entity_id
_entity_poly.type
_entity_poly.pdbx_seq_one_letter_code
_entity_poly.pdbx_strand_id
1 'polypeptide(L)'
;LVRQLQRTCCVSQEAFLFTQMVLSHLAERPSPGSAAFRRLMQELEATARMDHGHAMVRLLSSLYVSSSRNMEGQALVAEITSSPQLQAPVPPLGISRLHGLFMSEDPPSIVILRDPLLIQKLLSELFMNKPRSGSSAAQAQHRDFVLQLLSWAAAAEDSTAEGLSTVHVEAARVAVQTAMEYASALNQATVNVQEQEEEAVLQMLQVPMAAAGILMWLGSRLSDPSSYSSSERTPLYLYLLHAIPQLHPLQYQQVLEVLLTAFSTLARTKLGLQTQMLDIVVALIRMGYADAVLQFADKWLEQGNPDPSLVRYFAAEVLKLAMPPFSLRFVRSMLSLMQAGGGGVGANCEAEPLIVFKEHCTILAQEDGQLTSNELDVLSKWDSGNHGS
;
A
#
# COMPACT_ATOMS: atom_id res chain seq x y z
N LEU A 1 -19.37 0.04 9.35
CA LEU A 1 -20.19 -0.33 8.18
C LEU A 1 -19.53 -1.41 7.30
N VAL A 2 -18.38 -1.17 6.66
CA VAL A 2 -17.74 -2.16 5.75
C VAL A 2 -17.53 -3.53 6.41
N ARG A 3 -16.97 -3.57 7.63
CA ARG A 3 -16.81 -4.82 8.40
C ARG A 3 -18.12 -5.56 8.69
N GLN A 4 -19.23 -4.83 8.88
CA GLN A 4 -20.54 -5.45 9.10
C GLN A 4 -21.11 -6.02 7.79
N LEU A 5 -20.91 -5.30 6.67
CA LEU A 5 -21.27 -5.80 5.33
C LEU A 5 -20.46 -7.06 4.99
N GLN A 6 -19.14 -7.03 5.19
CA GLN A 6 -18.27 -8.22 5.02
C GLN A 6 -18.80 -9.42 5.82
N ARG A 7 -19.14 -9.23 7.10
CA ARG A 7 -19.70 -10.29 7.95
C ARG A 7 -21.07 -10.79 7.54
N THR A 8 -21.86 -10.00 6.81
CA THR A 8 -23.24 -10.38 6.44
C THR A 8 -23.30 -10.95 5.03
N CYS A 9 -22.58 -10.34 4.10
CA CYS A 9 -22.56 -10.69 2.69
C CYS A 9 -21.66 -11.90 2.40
N CYS A 10 -20.64 -12.16 3.21
CA CYS A 10 -19.75 -13.31 3.06
C CYS A 10 -20.12 -14.48 3.98
N VAL A 11 -21.34 -14.57 4.51
CA VAL A 11 -21.75 -15.71 5.37
C VAL A 11 -21.89 -17.00 4.55
N SER A 12 -22.49 -16.91 3.36
CA SER A 12 -22.70 -18.03 2.46
C SER A 12 -22.33 -17.66 1.02
N GLN A 13 -22.14 -18.68 0.18
CA GLN A 13 -21.78 -18.50 -1.22
C GLN A 13 -22.91 -17.82 -2.01
N GLU A 14 -24.17 -18.13 -1.67
CA GLU A 14 -25.37 -17.57 -2.29
C GLU A 14 -25.54 -16.09 -1.90
N ALA A 15 -25.35 -15.76 -0.62
CA ALA A 15 -25.40 -14.38 -0.14
C ALA A 15 -24.32 -13.52 -0.79
N PHE A 16 -23.11 -14.07 -0.94
CA PHE A 16 -22.00 -13.43 -1.62
C PHE A 16 -22.32 -13.20 -3.10
N LEU A 17 -22.74 -14.24 -3.83
CA LEU A 17 -23.07 -14.15 -5.25
C LEU A 17 -24.19 -13.14 -5.50
N PHE A 18 -25.28 -13.20 -4.74
CA PHE A 18 -26.38 -12.26 -4.84
C PHE A 18 -25.90 -10.82 -4.61
N THR A 19 -25.09 -10.60 -3.57
CA THR A 19 -24.53 -9.28 -3.28
C THR A 19 -23.65 -8.78 -4.43
N GLN A 20 -22.78 -9.63 -4.99
CA GLN A 20 -21.92 -9.27 -6.12
C GLN A 20 -22.73 -8.92 -7.37
N MET A 21 -23.79 -9.67 -7.68
CA MET A 21 -24.69 -9.36 -8.80
C MET A 21 -25.37 -7.99 -8.64
N VAL A 22 -25.89 -7.70 -7.43
CA VAL A 22 -26.52 -6.41 -7.14
C VAL A 22 -25.51 -5.27 -7.27
N LEU A 23 -24.32 -5.42 -6.68
CA LEU A 23 -23.28 -4.39 -6.74
C LEU A 23 -22.75 -4.20 -8.18
N SER A 24 -22.60 -5.26 -8.95
CA SER A 24 -22.21 -5.21 -10.36
C SER A 24 -23.18 -4.36 -11.18
N HIS A 25 -24.49 -4.62 -11.03
CA HIS A 25 -25.54 -3.85 -11.69
C HIS A 25 -25.58 -2.37 -11.27
N LEU A 26 -25.26 -2.08 -10.00
CA LEU A 26 -25.14 -0.71 -9.50
C LEU A 26 -23.86 -0.01 -10.01
N ALA A 27 -22.78 -0.75 -10.20
CA ALA A 27 -21.50 -0.26 -10.68
C ALA A 27 -21.48 0.02 -12.21
N GLU A 28 -22.34 -0.65 -12.97
CA GLU A 28 -22.54 -0.40 -14.41
C GLU A 28 -23.26 0.92 -14.68
N ARG A 29 -24.08 1.41 -13.74
CA ARG A 29 -24.81 2.67 -13.90
C ARG A 29 -23.85 3.86 -13.74
N PRO A 30 -23.78 4.78 -14.73
CA PRO A 30 -22.94 5.98 -14.64
C PRO A 30 -23.52 6.92 -13.58
N SER A 31 -23.07 6.73 -12.34
CA SER A 31 -23.42 7.52 -11.18
C SER A 31 -22.15 7.84 -10.40
N PRO A 32 -22.12 8.95 -9.65
CA PRO A 32 -20.95 9.31 -8.84
C PRO A 32 -20.57 8.23 -7.81
N GLY A 33 -21.50 7.35 -7.43
CA GLY A 33 -21.26 6.22 -6.51
C GLY A 33 -20.75 4.93 -7.17
N SER A 34 -20.70 4.85 -8.51
CA SER A 34 -20.30 3.63 -9.24
C SER A 34 -18.93 3.08 -8.82
N ALA A 35 -17.94 3.96 -8.67
CA ALA A 35 -16.59 3.57 -8.22
C ALA A 35 -16.58 3.02 -6.78
N ALA A 36 -17.43 3.57 -5.90
CA ALA A 36 -17.54 3.07 -4.53
C ALA A 36 -18.14 1.66 -4.48
N PHE A 37 -19.11 1.36 -5.34
CA PHE A 37 -19.65 0.00 -5.46
C PHE A 37 -18.59 -0.98 -5.97
N ARG A 38 -17.80 -0.62 -6.99
CA ARG A 38 -16.67 -1.46 -7.45
C ARG A 38 -15.66 -1.70 -6.34
N ARG A 39 -15.32 -0.66 -5.58
CA ARG A 39 -14.40 -0.82 -4.44
C ARG A 39 -14.98 -1.77 -3.39
N LEU A 40 -16.27 -1.66 -3.09
CA LEU A 40 -16.94 -2.57 -2.16
C LEU A 40 -16.94 -4.01 -2.67
N MET A 41 -17.18 -4.23 -3.97
CA MET A 41 -17.08 -5.55 -4.59
C MET A 41 -15.69 -6.16 -4.39
N GLN A 42 -14.62 -5.40 -4.65
CA GLN A 42 -13.24 -5.84 -4.46
C GLN A 42 -12.93 -6.19 -2.99
N GLU A 43 -13.40 -5.39 -2.04
CA GLU A 43 -13.24 -5.65 -0.60
C GLU A 43 -14.00 -6.91 -0.15
N LEU A 44 -15.21 -7.12 -0.68
CA LEU A 44 -15.99 -8.33 -0.42
C LEU A 44 -15.34 -9.56 -1.04
N GLU A 45 -14.82 -9.46 -2.26
CA GLU A 45 -14.06 -10.55 -2.88
C GLU A 45 -12.80 -10.89 -2.09
N ALA A 46 -12.04 -9.88 -1.64
CA ALA A 46 -10.86 -10.09 -0.80
C ALA A 46 -11.23 -10.84 0.49
N THR A 47 -12.32 -10.45 1.14
CA THR A 47 -12.82 -11.13 2.34
C THR A 47 -13.30 -12.55 2.03
N ALA A 48 -14.08 -12.75 0.97
CA ALA A 48 -14.58 -14.06 0.56
C ALA A 48 -13.45 -15.02 0.17
N ARG A 49 -12.36 -14.54 -0.42
CA ARG A 49 -11.15 -15.35 -0.68
C ARG A 49 -10.51 -15.85 0.62
N MET A 50 -10.53 -15.04 1.68
CA MET A 50 -10.02 -15.43 3.01
C MET A 50 -10.93 -16.43 3.71
N ASP A 51 -12.26 -16.21 3.66
CA ASP A 51 -13.23 -17.03 4.40
C ASP A 51 -13.59 -18.35 3.70
N HIS A 52 -13.78 -18.33 2.38
CA HIS A 52 -14.28 -19.47 1.57
C HIS A 52 -13.23 -20.03 0.59
N GLY A 53 -12.07 -19.39 0.48
CA GLY A 53 -10.98 -19.79 -0.39
C GLY A 53 -11.06 -19.26 -1.83
N HIS A 54 -9.90 -19.20 -2.48
CA HIS A 54 -9.73 -18.65 -3.83
C HIS A 54 -10.49 -19.41 -4.92
N ALA A 55 -10.64 -20.73 -4.77
CA ALA A 55 -11.33 -21.56 -5.74
C ALA A 55 -12.82 -21.22 -5.87
N MET A 56 -13.46 -20.87 -4.75
CA MET A 56 -14.88 -20.48 -4.72
C MET A 56 -15.11 -19.17 -5.46
N VAL A 57 -14.36 -18.13 -5.09
CA VAL A 57 -14.45 -16.82 -5.74
C VAL A 57 -14.14 -16.93 -7.23
N ARG A 58 -13.17 -17.78 -7.61
CA ARG A 58 -12.89 -18.07 -9.02
C ARG A 58 -14.10 -18.60 -9.77
N LEU A 59 -14.79 -19.60 -9.22
CA LEU A 59 -15.97 -20.23 -9.85
C LEU A 59 -17.14 -19.25 -9.99
N LEU A 60 -17.35 -18.38 -9.01
CA LEU A 60 -18.48 -17.44 -8.98
C LEU A 60 -18.20 -16.15 -9.77
N SER A 61 -16.94 -15.77 -9.96
CA SER A 61 -16.54 -14.48 -10.54
C SER A 61 -17.15 -14.17 -11.91
N SER A 62 -17.31 -15.19 -12.74
CA SER A 62 -17.87 -15.05 -14.08
C SER A 62 -19.40 -14.89 -14.09
N LEU A 63 -20.09 -15.24 -13.00
CA LEU A 63 -21.56 -15.29 -12.95
C LEU A 63 -22.22 -13.93 -12.71
N TYR A 64 -21.50 -12.95 -12.16
CA TYR A 64 -22.02 -11.60 -11.91
C TYR A 64 -21.54 -10.57 -12.95
N VAL A 65 -21.06 -11.04 -14.10
CA VAL A 65 -20.61 -10.21 -15.23
C VAL A 65 -21.59 -10.32 -16.38
N SER A 66 -22.07 -9.17 -16.87
CA SER A 66 -23.22 -9.10 -17.78
C SER A 66 -22.91 -9.45 -19.25
N SER A 67 -21.67 -9.22 -19.71
CA SER A 67 -21.25 -9.47 -21.10
C SER A 67 -20.49 -10.78 -21.23
N SER A 68 -20.78 -11.56 -22.29
CA SER A 68 -20.08 -12.84 -22.58
C SER A 68 -18.58 -12.66 -22.77
N ARG A 69 -18.13 -11.55 -23.39
CA ARG A 69 -16.70 -11.24 -23.54
C ARG A 69 -16.07 -10.89 -22.19
N ASN A 70 -16.79 -10.12 -21.39
CA ASN A 70 -16.33 -9.78 -20.04
C ASN A 70 -16.29 -11.01 -19.14
N MET A 71 -17.20 -11.96 -19.33
CA MET A 71 -17.23 -13.25 -18.64
C MET A 71 -15.97 -14.08 -18.96
N GLU A 72 -15.57 -14.16 -20.23
CA GLU A 72 -14.34 -14.85 -20.64
C GLU A 72 -13.09 -14.18 -20.05
N GLY A 73 -13.01 -12.85 -20.12
CA GLY A 73 -11.92 -12.08 -19.50
C GLY A 73 -11.85 -12.30 -17.99
N GLN A 74 -12.99 -12.23 -17.30
CA GLN A 74 -13.08 -12.43 -15.85
C GLN A 74 -12.66 -13.85 -15.45
N ALA A 75 -13.06 -14.87 -16.21
CA ALA A 75 -12.66 -16.25 -15.97
C ALA A 75 -11.14 -16.44 -16.09
N LEU A 76 -10.50 -15.82 -17.09
CA LEU A 76 -9.04 -15.85 -17.26
C LEU A 76 -8.32 -15.14 -16.10
N VAL A 77 -8.82 -13.97 -15.68
CA VAL A 77 -8.30 -13.26 -14.50
C VAL A 77 -8.42 -14.11 -13.25
N ALA A 78 -9.56 -14.77 -13.06
CA ALA A 78 -9.82 -15.65 -11.93
C ALA A 78 -8.93 -16.91 -11.94
N GLU A 79 -8.56 -17.42 -13.12
CA GLU A 79 -7.58 -18.48 -13.29
C GLU A 79 -6.17 -18.03 -12.87
N ILE A 80 -5.73 -16.87 -13.37
CA ILE A 80 -4.42 -16.27 -13.04
C ILE A 80 -4.31 -15.95 -11.54
N THR A 81 -5.39 -15.46 -10.94
CA THR A 81 -5.46 -15.05 -9.53
C THR A 81 -5.80 -16.19 -8.56
N SER A 82 -5.89 -17.43 -9.06
CA SER A 82 -6.26 -18.61 -8.26
C SER A 82 -5.28 -18.95 -7.14
N SER A 83 -4.00 -18.65 -7.33
CA SER A 83 -2.98 -18.83 -6.28
C SER A 83 -2.97 -17.63 -5.31
N PRO A 84 -3.11 -17.84 -3.99
CA PRO A 84 -3.05 -16.78 -2.99
C PRO A 84 -1.66 -16.14 -2.89
N GLN A 85 -0.60 -16.87 -3.26
CA GLN A 85 0.76 -16.41 -3.09
C GLN A 85 1.12 -15.37 -4.15
N LEU A 86 1.54 -14.18 -3.70
CA LEU A 86 1.88 -13.09 -4.61
C LEU A 86 3.14 -13.40 -5.46
N GLN A 87 4.09 -14.13 -4.88
CA GLN A 87 5.33 -14.56 -5.53
C GLN A 87 5.15 -15.83 -6.38
N ALA A 88 3.97 -16.44 -6.37
CA ALA A 88 3.73 -17.59 -7.24
C ALA A 88 3.80 -17.13 -8.71
N PRO A 89 4.55 -17.85 -9.57
CA PRO A 89 4.68 -17.49 -10.97
C PRO A 89 3.31 -17.42 -11.64
N VAL A 90 3.06 -16.31 -12.34
CA VAL A 90 1.85 -16.13 -13.15
C VAL A 90 1.80 -17.16 -14.30
N PRO A 91 0.70 -17.91 -14.50
CA PRO A 91 0.61 -18.91 -15.57
C PRO A 91 0.85 -18.31 -16.98
N PRO A 92 1.87 -18.75 -17.73
CA PRO A 92 2.18 -18.16 -19.04
C PRO A 92 1.06 -18.28 -20.06
N LEU A 93 0.39 -19.43 -20.09
CA LEU A 93 -0.73 -19.68 -21.01
C LEU A 93 -1.93 -18.77 -20.72
N GLY A 94 -2.23 -18.54 -19.44
CA GLY A 94 -3.29 -17.62 -19.02
C GLY A 94 -3.01 -16.19 -19.48
N ILE A 95 -1.76 -15.74 -19.34
CA ILE A 95 -1.33 -14.41 -19.81
C ILE A 95 -1.40 -14.29 -21.33
N SER A 96 -0.89 -15.27 -22.08
CA SER A 96 -0.98 -15.23 -23.55
C SER A 96 -2.42 -15.21 -24.05
N ARG A 97 -3.32 -15.96 -23.40
CA ARG A 97 -4.76 -15.95 -23.73
C ARG A 97 -5.42 -14.61 -23.39
N LEU A 98 -5.13 -14.07 -22.21
CA LEU A 98 -5.66 -12.76 -21.79
C LEU A 98 -5.17 -11.64 -22.71
N HIS A 99 -3.87 -11.63 -23.03
CA HIS A 99 -3.29 -10.68 -23.98
C HIS A 99 -3.93 -10.81 -25.36
N GLY A 100 -4.10 -12.03 -25.87
CA GLY A 100 -4.77 -12.28 -27.15
C GLY A 100 -6.22 -11.81 -27.19
N LEU A 101 -6.95 -11.90 -26.06
CA LEU A 101 -8.33 -11.44 -25.95
C LEU A 101 -8.43 -9.91 -26.06
N PHE A 102 -7.54 -9.17 -25.39
CA PHE A 102 -7.48 -7.70 -25.47
C PHE A 102 -6.89 -7.15 -26.78
N MET A 103 -6.19 -8.00 -27.54
CA MET A 103 -5.71 -7.71 -28.90
C MET A 103 -6.76 -7.95 -30.00
N SER A 104 -7.91 -8.52 -29.65
CA SER A 104 -8.94 -8.85 -30.63
C SER A 104 -9.70 -7.59 -31.12
N GLU A 105 -10.42 -7.71 -32.24
CA GLU A 105 -11.21 -6.61 -32.82
C GLU A 105 -12.31 -6.09 -31.87
N ASP A 106 -12.76 -6.92 -30.94
CA ASP A 106 -13.80 -6.62 -29.94
C ASP A 106 -13.28 -6.97 -28.53
N PRO A 107 -12.41 -6.13 -27.96
CA PRO A 107 -11.80 -6.39 -26.66
C PRO A 107 -12.85 -6.24 -25.53
N PRO A 108 -12.70 -7.01 -24.43
CA PRO A 108 -13.57 -6.84 -23.27
C PRO A 108 -13.24 -5.53 -22.54
N SER A 109 -14.11 -5.12 -21.60
CA SER A 109 -13.94 -3.87 -20.84
C SER A 109 -12.62 -3.85 -20.07
N ILE A 110 -11.96 -2.68 -20.06
CA ILE A 110 -10.68 -2.49 -19.36
C ILE A 110 -10.80 -2.71 -17.85
N VAL A 111 -12.01 -2.62 -17.29
CA VAL A 111 -12.29 -2.86 -15.87
C VAL A 111 -11.81 -4.24 -15.41
N ILE A 112 -11.80 -5.24 -16.30
CA ILE A 112 -11.34 -6.60 -16.00
C ILE A 112 -9.84 -6.64 -15.71
N LEU A 113 -9.02 -5.84 -16.41
CA LEU A 113 -7.58 -5.75 -16.11
C LEU A 113 -7.29 -4.94 -14.85
N ARG A 114 -8.27 -4.20 -14.34
CA ARG A 114 -8.17 -3.41 -13.11
C ARG A 114 -8.54 -4.19 -11.85
N ASP A 115 -8.50 -5.52 -11.91
CA ASP A 115 -8.55 -6.37 -10.72
C ASP A 115 -7.31 -6.13 -9.83
N PRO A 116 -7.47 -5.78 -8.54
CA PRO A 116 -6.33 -5.46 -7.68
C PRO A 116 -5.34 -6.62 -7.54
N LEU A 117 -5.82 -7.86 -7.45
CA LEU A 117 -4.96 -9.03 -7.23
C LEU A 117 -4.20 -9.40 -8.52
N LEU A 118 -4.84 -9.24 -9.68
CA LEU A 118 -4.18 -9.35 -10.98
C LEU A 118 -3.05 -8.33 -11.10
N ILE A 119 -3.32 -7.04 -10.87
CA ILE A 119 -2.31 -5.99 -10.95
C ILE A 119 -1.13 -6.32 -10.03
N GLN A 120 -1.39 -6.70 -8.78
CA GLN A 120 -0.31 -7.07 -7.86
C GLN A 120 0.51 -8.26 -8.37
N LYS A 121 -0.12 -9.29 -8.95
CA LYS A 121 0.57 -10.44 -9.54
C LYS A 121 1.39 -10.09 -10.79
N LEU A 122 0.88 -9.21 -11.63
CA LEU A 122 1.61 -8.75 -12.82
C LEU A 122 2.83 -7.91 -12.41
N LEU A 123 2.66 -7.03 -11.41
CA LEU A 123 3.77 -6.25 -10.84
C LEU A 123 4.81 -7.18 -10.18
N SER A 124 4.39 -8.19 -9.42
CA SER A 124 5.33 -9.13 -8.79
C SER A 124 6.12 -9.94 -9.82
N GLU A 125 5.48 -10.32 -10.93
CA GLU A 125 6.14 -11.01 -12.03
C GLU A 125 7.22 -10.15 -12.70
N LEU A 126 7.01 -8.84 -12.84
CA LEU A 126 7.99 -7.92 -13.43
C LEU A 126 9.11 -7.53 -12.46
N PHE A 127 8.77 -7.21 -11.21
CA PHE A 127 9.67 -6.54 -10.26
C PHE A 127 10.32 -7.46 -9.21
N MET A 128 9.69 -8.59 -8.87
CA MET A 128 10.17 -9.47 -7.78
C MET A 128 10.64 -10.83 -8.28
N ASN A 129 9.99 -11.38 -9.29
CA ASN A 129 10.26 -12.75 -9.72
C ASN A 129 11.57 -12.85 -10.50
N LYS A 130 12.37 -13.86 -10.13
CA LYS A 130 13.56 -14.26 -10.91
C LYS A 130 13.11 -14.69 -12.31
N PRO A 131 13.96 -14.50 -13.35
CA PRO A 131 13.67 -15.03 -14.67
C PRO A 131 13.35 -16.53 -14.56
N ARG A 132 12.30 -16.95 -15.27
CA ARG A 132 11.83 -18.34 -15.24
C ARG A 132 12.94 -19.30 -15.71
N SER A 133 12.72 -20.59 -15.55
CA SER A 133 13.51 -21.60 -16.27
C SER A 133 12.85 -21.83 -17.64
N GLY A 134 13.60 -21.71 -18.74
CA GLY A 134 13.07 -21.83 -20.11
C GLY A 134 13.94 -21.11 -21.15
N SER A 135 13.51 -21.13 -22.41
CA SER A 135 14.24 -20.41 -23.48
C SER A 135 14.12 -18.89 -23.28
N SER A 136 15.23 -18.18 -23.48
CA SER A 136 15.32 -16.71 -23.30
C SER A 136 14.24 -15.97 -24.12
N ALA A 137 13.96 -16.43 -25.35
CA ALA A 137 12.95 -15.82 -26.22
C ALA A 137 11.51 -15.94 -25.69
N ALA A 138 11.11 -17.12 -25.20
CA ALA A 138 9.75 -17.31 -24.65
C ALA A 138 9.54 -16.50 -23.37
N GLN A 139 10.60 -16.27 -22.60
CA GLN A 139 10.55 -15.45 -21.40
C GLN A 139 10.44 -13.96 -21.73
N ALA A 140 11.21 -13.48 -22.70
CA ALA A 140 11.11 -12.11 -23.18
C ALA A 140 9.68 -11.81 -23.67
N GLN A 141 9.11 -12.71 -24.47
CA GLN A 141 7.73 -12.58 -24.96
C GLN A 141 6.70 -12.57 -23.82
N HIS A 142 6.85 -13.46 -22.83
CA HIS A 142 5.94 -13.46 -21.68
C HIS A 142 6.02 -12.16 -20.88
N ARG A 143 7.23 -11.65 -20.62
CA ARG A 143 7.41 -10.37 -19.92
C ARG A 143 6.79 -9.21 -20.71
N ASP A 144 6.92 -9.23 -22.03
CA ASP A 144 6.32 -8.23 -22.91
C ASP A 144 4.79 -8.25 -22.82
N PHE A 145 4.17 -9.43 -22.83
CA PHE A 145 2.72 -9.56 -22.63
C PHE A 145 2.26 -9.04 -21.25
N VAL A 146 3.01 -9.33 -20.18
CA VAL A 146 2.72 -8.81 -18.83
C VAL A 146 2.81 -7.28 -18.80
N LEU A 147 3.85 -6.71 -19.41
CA LEU A 147 4.05 -5.27 -19.51
C LEU A 147 2.92 -4.60 -20.30
N GLN A 148 2.50 -5.21 -21.42
CA GLN A 148 1.40 -4.69 -22.24
C GLN A 148 0.06 -4.71 -21.49
N LEU A 149 -0.24 -5.80 -20.76
CA LEU A 149 -1.45 -5.90 -19.94
C LEU A 149 -1.47 -4.84 -18.82
N LEU A 150 -0.34 -4.60 -18.15
CA LEU A 150 -0.22 -3.58 -17.11
C LEU A 150 -0.38 -2.16 -17.67
N SER A 151 0.21 -1.88 -18.82
CA SER A 151 0.10 -0.57 -19.46
C SER A 151 -1.33 -0.28 -19.94
N TRP A 152 -2.06 -1.29 -20.42
CA TRP A 152 -3.51 -1.15 -20.65
C TRP A 152 -4.27 -0.88 -19.36
N ALA A 153 -4.04 -1.67 -18.31
CA ALA A 153 -4.74 -1.48 -17.03
C ALA A 153 -4.55 -0.06 -16.48
N ALA A 154 -3.34 0.50 -16.67
CA ALA A 154 -2.94 1.82 -16.22
C ALA A 154 -3.61 2.97 -16.98
N ALA A 155 -3.68 2.87 -18.31
CA ALA A 155 -3.85 4.04 -19.17
C ALA A 155 -4.89 3.88 -20.29
N ALA A 156 -5.40 2.68 -20.53
CA ALA A 156 -6.46 2.48 -21.53
C ALA A 156 -7.82 2.92 -20.98
N GLU A 157 -8.70 3.40 -21.86
CA GLU A 157 -10.03 3.89 -21.51
C GLU A 157 -11.11 3.21 -22.38
N ASP A 158 -12.22 2.82 -21.75
CA ASP A 158 -13.40 2.34 -22.46
C ASP A 158 -14.10 3.56 -23.10
N SER A 159 -13.89 3.79 -24.40
CA SER A 159 -14.56 4.84 -25.17
C SER A 159 -15.87 4.31 -25.76
N THR A 160 -16.95 5.07 -25.56
CA THR A 160 -18.29 4.72 -26.08
C THR A 160 -18.39 4.77 -27.60
N ALA A 161 -17.45 5.42 -28.30
CA ALA A 161 -17.51 5.63 -29.76
C ALA A 161 -16.56 4.74 -30.58
N GLU A 162 -15.39 4.39 -30.03
CA GLU A 162 -14.32 3.69 -30.78
C GLU A 162 -13.78 2.43 -30.07
N GLY A 163 -14.44 1.98 -29.00
CA GLY A 163 -13.97 0.84 -28.21
C GLY A 163 -12.84 1.23 -27.26
N LEU A 164 -11.72 0.51 -27.27
CA LEU A 164 -10.63 0.73 -26.32
C LEU A 164 -9.66 1.82 -26.80
N SER A 165 -9.60 2.96 -26.12
CA SER A 165 -8.61 4.01 -26.38
C SER A 165 -7.25 3.64 -25.80
N THR A 166 -6.19 3.75 -26.61
CA THR A 166 -4.81 3.36 -26.25
C THR A 166 -3.81 4.51 -26.27
N VAL A 167 -4.27 5.76 -26.37
CA VAL A 167 -3.43 6.96 -26.57
C VAL A 167 -2.31 7.09 -25.54
N HIS A 168 -2.59 6.84 -24.26
CA HIS A 168 -1.62 7.00 -23.17
C HIS A 168 -0.90 5.70 -22.78
N VAL A 169 -1.22 4.59 -23.44
CA VAL A 169 -0.72 3.24 -23.09
C VAL A 169 0.78 3.16 -23.32
N GLU A 170 1.29 3.71 -24.41
CA GLU A 170 2.73 3.64 -24.71
C GLU A 170 3.57 4.43 -23.70
N ALA A 171 3.11 5.62 -23.29
CA ALA A 171 3.77 6.38 -22.24
C ALA A 171 3.81 5.61 -20.90
N ALA A 172 2.69 4.97 -20.53
CA ALA A 172 2.65 4.12 -19.33
C ALA A 172 3.58 2.90 -19.46
N ARG A 173 3.63 2.27 -20.64
CA ARG A 173 4.52 1.14 -20.94
C ARG A 173 5.99 1.53 -20.75
N VAL A 174 6.41 2.64 -21.33
CA VAL A 174 7.78 3.16 -21.22
C VAL A 174 8.14 3.46 -19.76
N ALA A 175 7.25 4.09 -19.00
CA ALA A 175 7.48 4.39 -17.58
C ALA A 175 7.64 3.13 -16.72
N VAL A 176 6.81 2.09 -16.94
CA VAL A 176 6.92 0.82 -16.19
C VAL A 176 8.20 0.06 -16.59
N GLN A 177 8.55 0.07 -17.89
CA GLN A 177 9.78 -0.56 -18.38
C GLN A 177 11.04 0.10 -17.79
N THR A 178 11.11 1.42 -17.81
CA THR A 178 12.23 2.19 -17.22
C THR A 178 12.35 1.95 -15.72
N ALA A 179 11.22 1.86 -15.00
CA ALA A 179 11.20 1.49 -13.59
C ALA A 179 11.76 0.08 -13.34
N MET A 180 11.41 -0.89 -14.18
CA MET A 180 11.92 -2.26 -14.09
C MET A 180 13.44 -2.29 -14.32
N GLU A 181 13.91 -1.59 -15.35
CA GLU A 181 15.33 -1.48 -15.67
C GLU A 181 16.11 -0.83 -14.52
N TYR A 182 15.59 0.27 -13.96
CA TYR A 182 16.16 0.95 -12.80
C TYR A 182 16.29 0.02 -11.59
N ALA A 183 15.21 -0.67 -11.21
CA ALA A 183 15.24 -1.65 -10.12
C ALA A 183 16.26 -2.79 -10.39
N SER A 184 16.35 -3.26 -11.63
CA SER A 184 17.30 -4.31 -12.02
C SER A 184 18.76 -3.84 -11.93
N ALA A 185 19.03 -2.59 -12.30
CA ALA A 185 20.36 -2.02 -12.28
C ALA A 185 20.85 -1.76 -10.84
N LEU A 186 19.94 -1.31 -9.96
CA LEU A 186 20.21 -1.21 -8.51
C LEU A 186 20.50 -2.58 -7.87
N ASN A 187 19.82 -3.64 -8.30
CA ASN A 187 20.11 -5.00 -7.84
C ASN A 187 21.52 -5.46 -8.25
N GLN A 188 21.97 -5.09 -9.46
CA GLN A 188 23.28 -5.46 -10.00
C GLN A 188 24.42 -4.54 -9.54
N ALA A 189 24.13 -3.52 -8.74
CA ALA A 189 25.10 -2.52 -8.29
C ALA A 189 25.76 -1.74 -9.44
N THR A 190 25.11 -1.65 -10.60
CA THR A 190 25.66 -1.01 -11.80
C THR A 190 25.40 0.50 -11.84
N VAL A 191 24.49 1.00 -11.00
CA VAL A 191 24.11 2.41 -10.94
C VAL A 191 24.65 3.03 -9.66
N ASN A 192 25.49 4.05 -9.81
CA ASN A 192 25.83 4.99 -8.75
C ASN A 192 24.90 6.19 -8.93
N VAL A 193 23.84 6.27 -8.14
CA VAL A 193 22.86 7.36 -8.31
C VAL A 193 23.54 8.68 -7.99
N GLN A 194 23.79 9.49 -9.02
CA GLN A 194 24.26 10.87 -8.94
C GLN A 194 23.07 11.82 -9.01
N GLU A 195 23.25 13.07 -8.59
CA GLU A 195 22.20 14.12 -8.56
C GLU A 195 21.48 14.34 -9.91
N GLN A 196 22.13 14.05 -11.05
CA GLN A 196 21.52 14.16 -12.37
C GLN A 196 20.44 13.10 -12.68
N GLU A 197 20.39 12.01 -11.92
CA GLU A 197 19.40 10.94 -12.10
C GLU A 197 18.10 11.18 -11.32
N GLU A 198 18.07 12.16 -10.40
CA GLU A 198 16.91 12.44 -9.55
C GLU A 198 15.68 12.89 -10.36
N GLU A 199 15.88 13.78 -11.35
CA GLU A 199 14.79 14.25 -12.21
C GLU A 199 14.24 13.12 -13.09
N ALA A 200 15.10 12.27 -13.64
CA ALA A 200 14.70 11.12 -14.45
C ALA A 200 13.90 10.10 -13.63
N VAL A 201 14.33 9.85 -12.38
CA VAL A 201 13.60 9.00 -11.43
C VAL A 201 12.24 9.60 -11.10
N LEU A 202 12.15 10.90 -10.82
CA LEU A 202 10.88 11.57 -10.54
C LEU A 202 9.92 11.54 -11.74
N GLN A 203 10.43 11.70 -12.97
CA GLN A 203 9.63 11.60 -14.20
C GLN A 203 9.05 10.19 -14.39
N MET A 204 9.86 9.15 -14.20
CA MET A 204 9.40 7.75 -14.23
C MET A 204 8.32 7.49 -13.18
N LEU A 205 8.52 8.02 -11.96
CA LEU A 205 7.58 7.87 -10.86
C LEU A 205 6.27 8.66 -11.07
N GLN A 206 6.12 9.54 -12.06
CA GLN A 206 4.85 10.22 -12.33
C GLN A 206 3.74 9.25 -12.75
N VAL A 207 4.09 8.07 -13.28
CA VAL A 207 3.10 7.05 -13.64
C VAL A 207 2.79 6.18 -12.40
N PRO A 208 1.52 6.11 -11.94
CA PRO A 208 1.17 5.41 -10.69
C PRO A 208 1.58 3.93 -10.68
N MET A 209 1.48 3.24 -11.82
CA MET A 209 1.87 1.82 -11.93
C MET A 209 3.38 1.62 -11.84
N ALA A 210 4.18 2.56 -12.36
CA ALA A 210 5.64 2.53 -12.22
C ALA A 210 6.03 2.71 -10.75
N ALA A 211 5.44 3.70 -10.07
CA ALA A 211 5.63 3.92 -8.64
C ALA A 211 5.20 2.70 -7.80
N ALA A 212 4.06 2.07 -8.11
CA ALA A 212 3.59 0.86 -7.43
C ALA A 212 4.55 -0.33 -7.63
N GLY A 213 5.13 -0.48 -8.82
CA GLY A 213 6.15 -1.49 -9.11
C GLY A 213 7.44 -1.28 -8.31
N ILE A 214 7.94 -0.04 -8.26
CA ILE A 214 9.09 0.33 -7.42
C ILE A 214 8.79 0.08 -5.95
N LEU A 215 7.60 0.45 -5.46
CA LEU A 215 7.21 0.23 -4.07
C LEU A 215 7.16 -1.25 -3.72
N MET A 216 6.64 -2.10 -4.61
CA MET A 216 6.63 -3.55 -4.43
C MET A 216 8.04 -4.13 -4.41
N TRP A 217 8.92 -3.68 -5.30
CA TRP A 217 10.33 -4.04 -5.28
C TRP A 217 11.02 -3.61 -3.98
N LEU A 218 10.82 -2.36 -3.53
CA LEU A 218 11.34 -1.85 -2.26
C LEU A 218 10.86 -2.69 -1.08
N GLY A 219 9.57 -3.05 -1.04
CA GLY A 219 9.02 -3.96 -0.04
C GLY A 219 9.77 -5.29 0.01
N SER A 220 10.05 -5.89 -1.15
CA SER A 220 10.84 -7.13 -1.23
C SER A 220 12.27 -6.97 -0.73
N ARG A 221 12.92 -5.84 -1.04
CA ARG A 221 14.32 -5.56 -0.66
C ARG A 221 14.44 -5.29 0.83
N LEU A 222 13.57 -4.44 1.37
CA LEU A 222 13.57 -4.05 2.78
C LEU A 222 13.07 -5.19 3.70
N SER A 223 12.40 -6.19 3.14
CA SER A 223 12.06 -7.43 3.86
C SER A 223 13.27 -8.36 4.08
N ASP A 224 14.36 -8.20 3.31
CA ASP A 224 15.56 -9.02 3.46
C ASP A 224 16.59 -8.32 4.37
N PRO A 225 16.97 -8.91 5.53
CA PRO A 225 18.01 -8.35 6.40
C PRO A 225 19.34 -8.07 5.69
N SER A 226 19.66 -8.84 4.63
CA SER A 226 20.89 -8.67 3.86
C SER A 226 20.95 -7.30 3.16
N SER A 227 19.81 -6.72 2.79
CA SER A 227 19.74 -5.44 2.07
C SER A 227 20.28 -4.28 2.90
N TYR A 228 20.21 -4.37 4.23
CA TYR A 228 20.72 -3.32 5.12
C TYR A 228 22.22 -3.41 5.36
N SER A 229 22.89 -4.48 4.94
CA SER A 229 24.35 -4.63 5.12
C SER A 229 25.13 -3.64 4.24
N SER A 230 24.54 -3.20 3.12
CA SER A 230 25.11 -2.19 2.24
C SER A 230 24.63 -0.79 2.66
N SER A 231 25.50 -0.03 3.32
CA SER A 231 25.21 1.32 3.80
C SER A 231 24.93 2.32 2.67
N GLU A 232 25.45 2.08 1.47
CA GLU A 232 25.45 3.05 0.37
C GLU A 232 24.09 3.23 -0.31
N ARG A 233 23.25 2.18 -0.36
CA ARG A 233 21.98 2.21 -1.12
C ARG A 233 20.75 2.53 -0.28
N THR A 234 20.89 2.42 1.04
CA THR A 234 19.78 2.60 1.96
C THR A 234 19.17 4.01 1.89
N PRO A 235 19.96 5.11 1.78
CA PRO A 235 19.40 6.46 1.62
C PRO A 235 18.51 6.62 0.39
N LEU A 236 18.86 5.96 -0.72
CA LEU A 236 18.06 5.99 -1.94
C LEU A 236 16.70 5.32 -1.74
N TYR A 237 16.65 4.17 -1.06
CA TYR A 237 15.39 3.48 -0.77
C TYR A 237 14.45 4.37 0.06
N LEU A 238 15.01 5.08 1.04
CA LEU A 238 14.27 6.03 1.85
C LEU A 238 13.79 7.24 1.06
N TYR A 239 14.63 7.79 0.17
CA TYR A 239 14.24 8.86 -0.73
C TYR A 239 13.03 8.46 -1.60
N LEU A 240 13.07 7.27 -2.20
CA LEU A 240 11.96 6.75 -3.01
C LEU A 240 10.67 6.57 -2.17
N LEU A 241 10.79 6.01 -0.97
CA LEU A 241 9.64 5.85 -0.05
C LEU A 241 9.03 7.19 0.38
N HIS A 242 9.86 8.24 0.47
CA HIS A 242 9.39 9.59 0.79
C HIS A 242 8.74 10.29 -0.42
N ALA A 243 9.27 10.09 -1.63
CA ALA A 243 8.80 10.74 -2.85
C ALA A 243 7.48 10.15 -3.38
N ILE A 244 7.30 8.82 -3.34
CA ILE A 244 6.11 8.13 -3.86
C ILE A 244 4.79 8.68 -3.31
N PRO A 245 4.57 8.86 -1.98
CA PRO A 245 3.30 9.36 -1.47
C PRO A 245 3.04 10.84 -1.79
N GLN A 246 4.07 11.62 -2.14
CA GLN A 246 3.91 12.99 -2.62
C GLN A 246 3.38 13.04 -4.04
N LEU A 247 3.86 12.14 -4.90
CA LEU A 247 3.41 12.01 -6.29
C LEU A 247 2.08 11.27 -6.40
N HIS A 248 1.90 10.22 -5.58
CA HIS A 248 0.74 9.34 -5.58
C HIS A 248 0.12 9.24 -4.19
N PRO A 249 -0.71 10.23 -3.82
CA PRO A 249 -1.46 10.26 -2.57
C PRO A 249 -2.07 8.91 -2.18
N LEU A 250 -2.71 8.20 -3.12
CA LEU A 250 -3.39 6.93 -2.86
C LEU A 250 -2.48 5.73 -2.53
N GLN A 251 -1.15 5.90 -2.59
CA GLN A 251 -0.16 4.85 -2.28
C GLN A 251 0.41 4.95 -0.85
N TYR A 252 -0.03 5.92 -0.04
CA TYR A 252 0.50 6.11 1.33
C TYR A 252 0.36 4.85 2.19
N GLN A 253 -0.72 4.08 2.03
CA GLN A 253 -0.97 2.92 2.87
C GLN A 253 0.05 1.80 2.58
N GLN A 254 0.36 1.59 1.30
CA GLN A 254 1.36 0.63 0.86
C GLN A 254 2.76 1.05 1.32
N VAL A 255 3.07 2.36 1.35
CA VAL A 255 4.33 2.88 1.91
C VAL A 255 4.43 2.55 3.41
N LEU A 256 3.36 2.79 4.17
CA LEU A 256 3.31 2.44 5.60
C LEU A 256 3.46 0.93 5.84
N GLU A 257 2.87 0.09 4.99
CA GLU A 257 3.02 -1.38 5.06
C GLU A 257 4.45 -1.84 4.79
N VAL A 258 5.12 -1.23 3.80
CA VAL A 258 6.55 -1.47 3.52
C VAL A 258 7.42 -1.05 4.70
N LEU A 259 7.18 0.14 5.27
CA LEU A 259 7.91 0.63 6.44
C LEU A 259 7.71 -0.28 7.65
N LEU A 260 6.47 -0.73 7.91
CA LEU A 260 6.17 -1.63 9.03
C LEU A 260 6.93 -2.95 8.89
N THR A 261 6.96 -3.50 7.67
CA THR A 261 7.73 -4.70 7.36
C THR A 261 9.23 -4.45 7.55
N ALA A 262 9.74 -3.32 7.08
CA ALA A 262 11.14 -2.92 7.25
C ALA A 262 11.56 -2.80 8.71
N PHE A 263 10.71 -2.24 9.59
CA PHE A 263 10.99 -2.16 11.03
C PHE A 263 11.12 -3.54 11.68
N SER A 264 10.37 -4.54 11.20
CA SER A 264 10.43 -5.90 11.74
C SER A 264 11.70 -6.66 11.35
N THR A 265 12.30 -6.33 10.21
CA THR A 265 13.48 -7.01 9.65
C THR A 265 14.79 -6.29 9.97
N LEU A 266 14.73 -4.98 10.15
CA LEU A 266 15.88 -4.15 10.46
C LEU A 266 16.40 -4.44 11.87
N ALA A 267 17.71 -4.67 11.97
CA ALA A 267 18.37 -4.88 13.25
C ALA A 267 18.19 -3.67 14.18
N ARG A 268 17.83 -3.94 15.44
CA ARG A 268 17.61 -2.92 16.50
C ARG A 268 18.82 -2.02 16.76
N THR A 269 20.01 -2.45 16.35
CA THR A 269 21.25 -1.66 16.48
C THR A 269 21.32 -0.49 15.49
N LYS A 270 20.44 -0.43 14.48
CA LYS A 270 20.44 0.60 13.44
C LYS A 270 19.42 1.71 13.74
N LEU A 271 19.49 2.26 14.95
CA LEU A 271 18.55 3.30 15.43
C LEU A 271 18.49 4.50 14.48
N GLY A 272 19.62 4.98 13.94
CA GLY A 272 19.64 6.12 13.02
C GLY A 272 18.84 5.89 11.73
N LEU A 273 18.83 4.65 11.22
CA LEU A 273 18.03 4.32 10.04
C LEU A 273 16.53 4.21 10.39
N GLN A 274 16.23 3.66 11.56
CA GLN A 274 14.86 3.60 12.10
C GLN A 274 14.29 5.00 12.32
N THR A 275 15.11 5.95 12.81
CA THR A 275 14.74 7.37 12.91
C THR A 275 14.37 7.96 11.55
N GLN A 276 15.21 7.78 10.53
CA GLN A 276 14.90 8.27 9.17
C GLN A 276 13.63 7.66 8.58
N MET A 277 13.37 6.38 8.85
CA MET A 277 12.10 5.74 8.46
C MET A 277 10.90 6.36 9.18
N LEU A 278 11.03 6.70 10.48
CA LEU A 278 10.00 7.40 11.23
C LEU A 278 9.78 8.82 10.69
N ASP A 279 10.81 9.51 10.20
CA ASP A 279 10.67 10.82 9.58
C ASP A 279 9.77 10.78 8.34
N ILE A 280 9.87 9.70 7.55
CA ILE A 280 8.96 9.46 6.42
C ILE A 280 7.52 9.28 6.92
N VAL A 281 7.31 8.50 7.98
CA VAL A 281 5.97 8.31 8.58
C VAL A 281 5.41 9.64 9.08
N VAL A 282 6.22 10.45 9.77
CA VAL A 282 5.84 11.77 10.29
C VAL A 282 5.51 12.73 9.14
N ALA A 283 6.26 12.69 8.03
CA ALA A 283 5.99 13.52 6.86
C ALA A 283 4.58 13.28 6.27
N LEU A 284 4.03 12.07 6.38
CA LEU A 284 2.67 11.76 5.94
C LEU A 284 1.59 12.50 6.74
N ILE A 285 1.87 12.93 7.98
CA ILE A 285 0.95 13.77 8.77
C ILE A 285 0.76 15.12 8.09
N ARG A 286 1.84 15.73 7.59
CA ARG A 286 1.79 17.01 6.86
C ARG A 286 0.99 16.90 5.56
N MET A 287 0.85 15.69 5.01
CA MET A 287 0.06 15.39 3.82
C MET A 287 -1.42 15.09 4.13
N GLY A 288 -1.84 15.15 5.39
CA GLY A 288 -3.22 14.91 5.82
C GLY A 288 -3.54 13.45 6.21
N TYR A 289 -2.53 12.58 6.33
CA TYR A 289 -2.72 11.16 6.66
C TYR A 289 -2.54 10.83 8.14
N ALA A 290 -2.85 11.77 9.04
CA ALA A 290 -2.68 11.60 10.48
C ALA A 290 -3.33 10.31 11.02
N ASP A 291 -4.56 10.00 10.61
CA ASP A 291 -5.26 8.78 11.06
C ASP A 291 -4.55 7.49 10.64
N ALA A 292 -3.97 7.46 9.44
CA ALA A 292 -3.22 6.31 8.95
C ALA A 292 -1.89 6.15 9.69
N VAL A 293 -1.24 7.26 10.02
CA VAL A 293 -0.02 7.28 10.82
C VAL A 293 -0.28 6.77 12.25
N LEU A 294 -1.41 7.13 12.86
CA LEU A 294 -1.81 6.58 14.16
C LEU A 294 -2.07 5.06 14.07
N GLN A 295 -2.74 4.58 13.03
CA GLN A 295 -2.94 3.12 12.82
C GLN A 295 -1.61 2.38 12.62
N PHE A 296 -0.66 3.02 11.93
CA PHE A 296 0.69 2.50 11.80
C PHE A 296 1.35 2.40 13.17
N ALA A 297 1.26 3.45 13.99
CA ALA A 297 1.85 3.48 15.32
C ALA A 297 1.28 2.38 16.24
N ASP A 298 -0.05 2.19 16.23
CA ASP A 298 -0.72 1.11 16.96
C ASP A 298 -0.16 -0.27 16.54
N LYS A 299 -0.10 -0.55 15.23
CA LYS A 299 0.45 -1.81 14.69
C LYS A 299 1.94 -1.98 15.01
N TRP A 300 2.70 -0.91 14.96
CA TRP A 300 4.14 -0.92 15.24
C TRP A 300 4.43 -1.29 16.69
N LEU A 301 3.64 -0.77 17.64
CA LEU A 301 3.68 -1.15 19.04
C LEU A 301 3.28 -2.62 19.25
N GLU A 302 2.21 -3.08 18.59
CA GLU A 302 1.72 -4.46 18.69
C GLU A 302 2.71 -5.50 18.16
N GLN A 303 3.39 -5.22 17.04
CA GLN A 303 4.22 -6.18 16.33
C GLN A 303 5.68 -6.22 16.79
N GLY A 304 6.22 -5.10 17.31
CA GLY A 304 7.67 -4.86 17.26
C GLY A 304 8.44 -4.83 18.58
N ASN A 305 7.79 -4.72 19.75
CA ASN A 305 8.41 -4.25 21.00
C ASN A 305 9.50 -3.18 20.72
N PRO A 306 9.10 -2.03 20.13
CA PRO A 306 10.02 -1.04 19.61
C PRO A 306 10.92 -0.45 20.69
N ASP A 307 12.08 0.08 20.26
CA ASP A 307 12.99 0.73 21.20
C ASP A 307 12.30 1.95 21.85
N PRO A 308 12.27 2.07 23.19
CA PRO A 308 11.59 3.17 23.86
C PRO A 308 12.07 4.56 23.43
N SER A 309 13.34 4.71 23.04
CA SER A 309 13.86 6.00 22.56
C SER A 309 13.26 6.41 21.21
N LEU A 310 13.00 5.46 20.32
CA LEU A 310 12.35 5.70 19.03
C LEU A 310 10.87 6.02 19.20
N VAL A 311 10.19 5.37 20.14
CA VAL A 311 8.79 5.68 20.46
C VAL A 311 8.67 7.10 21.01
N ARG A 312 9.58 7.50 21.92
CA ARG A 312 9.64 8.88 22.42
C ARG A 312 9.94 9.89 21.31
N TYR A 313 10.89 9.58 20.44
CA TYR A 313 11.21 10.40 19.28
C TYR A 313 9.98 10.62 18.40
N PHE A 314 9.31 9.53 18.00
CA PHE A 314 8.13 9.59 17.17
C PHE A 314 7.00 10.39 17.82
N ALA A 315 6.70 10.13 19.10
CA ALA A 315 5.66 10.86 19.83
C ALA A 315 5.97 12.37 19.89
N ALA A 316 7.23 12.75 20.12
CA ALA A 316 7.65 14.15 20.13
C ALA A 316 7.46 14.82 18.77
N GLU A 317 7.87 14.17 17.68
CA GLU A 317 7.72 14.70 16.32
C GLU A 317 6.26 14.82 15.89
N VAL A 318 5.40 13.87 16.27
CA VAL A 318 3.96 13.95 16.02
C VAL A 318 3.33 15.14 16.76
N LEU A 319 3.69 15.35 18.04
CA LEU A 319 3.17 16.47 18.83
C LEU A 319 3.59 17.84 18.28
N LYS A 320 4.81 17.97 17.74
CA LYS A 320 5.26 19.21 17.08
C LYS A 320 4.41 19.61 15.88
N LEU A 321 3.73 18.65 15.24
CA LEU A 321 2.87 18.90 14.08
C LEU A 321 1.38 19.03 14.44
N ALA A 322 1.00 18.68 15.66
CA ALA A 322 -0.39 18.61 16.07
C ALA A 322 -0.81 19.91 16.77
N MET A 323 -2.03 20.37 16.50
CA MET A 323 -2.64 21.51 17.20
C MET A 323 -4.08 21.16 17.64
N PRO A 324 -4.58 21.78 18.73
CA PRO A 324 -5.95 21.57 19.18
C PRO A 324 -6.99 22.11 18.18
N PRO A 325 -8.24 21.62 18.21
CA PRO A 325 -8.76 20.61 19.13
C PRO A 325 -8.35 19.17 18.76
N PHE A 326 -7.84 18.41 19.73
CA PHE A 326 -7.46 17.02 19.51
C PHE A 326 -8.67 16.09 19.57
N SER A 327 -8.73 15.13 18.65
CA SER A 327 -9.73 14.06 18.71
C SER A 327 -9.38 13.06 19.81
N LEU A 328 -10.40 12.42 20.40
CA LEU A 328 -10.19 11.40 21.44
C LEU A 328 -9.35 10.21 20.93
N ARG A 329 -9.49 9.86 19.64
CA ARG A 329 -8.67 8.84 18.98
C ARG A 329 -7.19 9.23 18.99
N PHE A 330 -6.88 10.47 18.60
CA PHE A 330 -5.51 10.99 18.62
C PHE A 330 -4.94 10.97 20.04
N VAL A 331 -5.69 11.48 21.02
CA VAL A 331 -5.27 11.51 22.43
C VAL A 331 -4.91 10.11 22.93
N ARG A 332 -5.77 9.12 22.69
CA ARG A 332 -5.53 7.74 23.15
C ARG A 332 -4.32 7.09 22.49
N SER A 333 -4.15 7.25 21.17
CA SER A 333 -2.95 6.73 20.49
C SER A 333 -1.67 7.40 20.99
N MET A 334 -1.70 8.72 21.25
CA MET A 334 -0.56 9.43 21.83
C MET A 334 -0.23 8.96 23.25
N LEU A 335 -1.23 8.76 24.11
CA LEU A 335 -1.03 8.22 25.46
C LEU A 335 -0.44 6.80 25.41
N SER A 336 -0.91 5.95 24.50
CA SER A 336 -0.35 4.61 24.27
C SER A 336 1.13 4.68 23.89
N LEU A 337 1.50 5.59 22.98
CA LEU A 337 2.90 5.83 22.59
C LEU A 337 3.74 6.33 23.77
N MET A 338 3.24 7.30 24.54
CA MET A 338 3.94 7.83 25.70
C MET A 338 4.16 6.76 26.78
N GLN A 339 3.19 5.87 26.98
CA GLN A 339 3.31 4.74 27.89
C GLN A 339 4.37 3.74 27.42
N ALA A 340 4.35 3.37 26.13
CA ALA A 340 5.31 2.44 25.53
C ALA A 340 6.74 3.00 25.47
N GLY A 341 6.87 4.31 25.27
CA GLY A 341 8.16 5.00 25.25
C GLY A 341 8.83 5.08 26.63
N GLY A 342 8.14 4.75 27.72
CA GLY A 342 8.63 4.96 29.07
C GLY A 342 8.72 6.45 29.44
N GLY A 343 8.66 6.75 30.74
CA GLY A 343 8.69 8.13 31.24
C GLY A 343 9.90 8.93 30.78
N GLY A 344 9.70 10.23 30.61
CA GLY A 344 10.68 11.22 30.19
C GLY A 344 10.47 11.76 28.78
N VAL A 345 10.46 13.09 28.68
CA VAL A 345 10.74 13.80 27.43
C VAL A 345 12.12 13.35 26.98
N GLY A 346 12.20 12.55 25.92
CA GLY A 346 13.46 12.47 25.19
C GLY A 346 13.85 13.91 24.84
N ALA A 347 15.12 14.28 24.99
CA ALA A 347 15.65 15.66 24.91
C ALA A 347 15.24 16.51 23.68
N ASN A 348 14.39 15.98 22.79
CA ASN A 348 13.95 16.51 21.53
C ASN A 348 12.49 17.01 21.50
N CYS A 349 11.66 16.85 22.56
CA CYS A 349 10.34 17.48 22.60
C CYS A 349 10.44 18.88 23.21
N GLU A 350 10.09 19.91 22.45
CA GLU A 350 9.93 21.26 22.99
C GLU A 350 8.83 21.25 24.05
N ALA A 351 9.01 22.02 25.13
CA ALA A 351 8.08 22.00 26.26
C ALA A 351 6.66 22.45 25.86
N GLU A 352 6.55 23.35 24.88
CA GLU A 352 5.30 24.01 24.50
C GLU A 352 4.25 23.04 23.88
N PRO A 353 4.55 22.21 22.85
CA PRO A 353 3.60 21.23 22.32
C PRO A 353 3.06 20.25 23.38
N LEU A 354 3.93 19.83 24.32
CA LEU A 354 3.53 18.93 25.39
C LEU A 354 2.60 19.61 26.41
N ILE A 355 2.85 20.88 26.75
CA ILE A 355 1.99 21.65 27.65
C ILE A 355 0.59 21.77 27.05
N VAL A 356 0.49 22.17 25.77
CA VAL A 356 -0.80 22.30 25.06
C VAL A 356 -1.54 20.96 25.02
N PHE A 357 -0.84 19.86 24.74
CA PHE A 357 -1.44 18.53 24.74
C PHE A 357 -1.97 18.13 26.13
N LYS A 358 -1.22 18.41 27.20
CA LYS A 358 -1.65 18.14 28.58
C LYS A 358 -2.87 18.94 28.96
N GLU A 359 -2.89 20.24 28.67
CA GLU A 359 -4.03 21.12 28.96
C GLU A 359 -5.30 20.57 28.31
N HIS A 360 -5.25 20.21 27.03
CA HIS A 360 -6.39 19.61 26.33
C HIS A 360 -6.83 18.27 26.95
N CYS A 361 -5.89 17.41 27.35
CA CYS A 361 -6.22 16.16 28.05
C CYS A 361 -6.89 16.41 29.39
N THR A 362 -6.45 17.43 30.15
CA THR A 362 -7.09 17.77 31.44
C THR A 362 -8.51 18.28 31.26
N ILE A 363 -8.77 19.06 30.21
CA ILE A 363 -10.12 19.52 29.85
C ILE A 363 -11.01 18.33 29.53
N LEU A 364 -10.57 17.41 28.66
CA LEU A 364 -11.33 16.20 28.31
C LEU A 364 -11.62 15.28 29.52
N ALA A 365 -10.71 15.25 30.49
CA ALA A 365 -10.91 14.50 31.73
C ALA A 365 -11.92 15.15 32.68
N GLN A 366 -11.90 16.49 32.77
CA GLN A 366 -12.77 17.25 33.67
C GLN A 366 -14.20 17.44 33.15
N GLU A 367 -14.35 17.68 31.84
CA GLU A 367 -15.64 18.03 31.24
C GLU A 367 -16.48 16.80 30.88
N ASP A 368 -15.86 15.73 30.37
CA ASP A 368 -16.59 14.58 29.79
C ASP A 368 -16.29 13.21 30.43
N GLY A 369 -15.34 13.12 31.38
CA GLY A 369 -14.93 11.84 31.98
C GLY A 369 -14.42 10.80 30.97
N GLN A 370 -13.94 11.26 29.80
CA GLN A 370 -13.56 10.39 28.68
C GLN A 370 -12.18 9.73 28.82
N LEU A 371 -11.39 10.17 29.80
CA LEU A 371 -10.05 9.67 30.14
C LEU A 371 -10.02 9.09 31.55
N THR A 372 -9.28 8.01 31.72
CA THR A 372 -9.09 7.28 32.97
C THR A 372 -7.95 7.89 33.82
N SER A 373 -7.94 7.59 35.12
CA SER A 373 -6.85 8.02 36.02
C SER A 373 -5.48 7.48 35.59
N ASN A 374 -5.44 6.28 35.00
CA ASN A 374 -4.21 5.66 34.50
C ASN A 374 -3.66 6.40 33.28
N GLU A 375 -4.53 6.89 32.40
CA GLU A 375 -4.15 7.70 31.23
C GLU A 375 -3.54 9.05 31.66
N LEU A 376 -4.07 9.66 32.73
CA LEU A 376 -3.49 10.90 33.28
C LEU A 376 -2.14 10.68 33.98
N ASP A 377 -1.94 9.51 34.61
CA ASP A 377 -0.66 9.14 35.25
C ASP A 377 0.47 8.89 34.22
N VAL A 378 0.13 8.62 32.95
CA VAL A 378 1.13 8.56 31.87
C VAL A 378 1.70 9.96 31.59
N LEU A 379 0.85 11.00 31.60
CA LEU A 379 1.25 12.38 31.34
C LEU A 379 2.23 12.93 32.40
N SER A 380 2.00 12.59 33.67
CA SER A 380 2.85 13.01 34.79
C SER A 380 4.24 12.37 34.71
N LYS A 381 4.31 11.07 34.39
CA LYS A 381 5.57 10.33 34.23
C LYS A 381 6.39 10.82 33.04
N TRP A 382 5.74 11.27 31.98
CA TRP A 382 6.44 11.81 30.81
C TRP A 382 7.14 13.14 31.11
N ASP A 383 6.57 13.94 32.03
CA ASP A 383 7.16 15.21 32.49
C ASP A 383 8.41 15.02 33.37
N SER A 384 8.36 14.03 34.26
CA SER A 384 9.37 13.84 35.30
C SER A 384 10.77 13.41 34.82
N GLY A 385 10.95 13.07 33.55
CA GLY A 385 12.27 12.66 33.03
C GLY A 385 13.25 13.81 32.75
N ASN A 386 12.87 15.07 33.01
CA ASN A 386 13.75 16.23 32.87
C ASN A 386 14.54 16.57 34.15
N HIS A 387 14.45 15.73 35.19
CA HIS A 387 15.17 15.90 36.46
C HIS A 387 16.05 14.68 36.76
N GLY A 388 17.12 14.54 35.99
CA GLY A 388 18.10 13.47 36.18
C GLY A 388 19.31 13.64 35.30
N SER A 389 20.06 14.73 35.53
CA SER A 389 21.47 14.88 35.15
C SER A 389 22.37 13.93 35.94
#